data_AF-A0A1J5CEB5-F1
#
_entry.id   AF-A0A1J5CEB5-F1
#
_cell.length_a   1.000
_cell.length_b   1.000
_cell.length_c   1.000
_cell.angle_alpha   90.00
_cell.angle_beta   90.00
_cell.angle_gamma   90.00
#
_symmetry.space_group_name_H-M   'P 1'
#
loop_
_entity.id
_entity.type
_entity.pdbx_description
1 polymer ?
#
loop_
_entity_poly.entity_id
_entity_poly.type
_entity_poly.pdbx_seq_one_letter_code
_entity_poly.pdbx_strand_id
1 'polypeptide(L)'
;MENNFAFHRFARALRDYFANEPYETEVVLLLLLPTFLILVYLFFKMRHTKRRSRFPTKDLEFFQLVCLQKGLEEFERIILLNLVEIFGIKPMYQVLLDKTVFQTLTNRLKKERPADLPPKANAENLLKLGKKLFPNESA
;
A
#
# COMPACT_ATOMS: atom_id res chain seq x y z
N MET A 1 -3.38 -17.24 35.68
CA MET A 1 -4.34 -18.36 35.76
C MET A 1 -5.79 -17.94 35.44
N GLU A 2 -6.13 -16.65 35.44
CA GLU A 2 -7.51 -16.16 35.20
C GLU A 2 -8.04 -16.37 33.77
N ASN A 3 -7.19 -16.31 32.74
CA ASN A 3 -7.62 -16.44 31.34
C ASN A 3 -8.26 -17.80 31.01
N ASN A 4 -7.77 -18.89 31.62
CA ASN A 4 -8.34 -20.22 31.39
C ASN A 4 -9.74 -20.36 32.02
N PHE A 5 -9.98 -19.67 33.14
CA PHE A 5 -11.26 -19.70 33.83
C PHE A 5 -12.33 -18.91 33.07
N ALA A 6 -11.97 -17.76 32.51
CA ALA A 6 -12.83 -16.97 31.64
C ALA A 6 -13.18 -17.75 30.35
N PHE A 7 -12.20 -18.43 29.76
CA PHE A 7 -12.41 -19.26 28.57
C PHE A 7 -13.34 -20.44 28.84
N HIS A 8 -13.14 -21.17 29.94
CA HIS A 8 -14.04 -22.27 30.31
C HIS A 8 -15.47 -21.81 30.63
N ARG A 9 -15.61 -20.65 31.27
CA ARG A 9 -16.93 -20.06 31.54
C ARG A 9 -17.64 -19.63 30.26
N PHE A 10 -16.90 -19.03 29.33
CA PHE A 10 -17.42 -18.63 28.02
C PHE A 10 -17.79 -19.85 27.16
N ALA A 11 -16.94 -20.86 27.11
CA ALA A 11 -17.21 -22.11 26.39
C ALA A 11 -18.43 -22.85 26.96
N ARG A 12 -18.62 -22.84 28.28
CA ARG A 12 -19.79 -23.42 28.94
C ARG A 12 -21.07 -22.63 28.64
N ALA A 13 -21.00 -21.30 28.72
CA ALA A 13 -22.12 -20.43 28.38
C ALA A 13 -22.52 -20.54 26.90
N LEU A 14 -21.54 -20.66 26.00
CA LEU A 14 -21.79 -20.95 24.58
C LEU A 14 -22.49 -22.30 24.42
N ARG A 15 -21.96 -23.37 25.02
CA ARG A 15 -22.53 -24.71 24.92
C ARG A 15 -23.96 -24.76 25.43
N ASP A 16 -24.23 -24.15 26.58
CA ASP A 16 -25.55 -24.16 27.20
C ASP A 16 -26.55 -23.25 26.44
N TYR A 17 -26.07 -22.23 25.71
CA TYR A 17 -26.88 -21.42 24.80
C TYR A 17 -27.27 -22.18 23.52
N PHE A 18 -26.37 -23.02 23.00
CA PHE A 18 -26.59 -23.79 21.80
C PHE A 18 -27.41 -25.08 22.06
N ALA A 19 -27.28 -25.70 23.23
CA ALA A 19 -27.90 -26.99 23.57
C ALA A 19 -29.44 -27.04 23.61
N ASN A 20 -30.17 -25.93 23.48
CA ASN A 20 -31.63 -25.86 23.67
C ASN A 20 -32.45 -25.50 22.42
N GLU A 21 -31.82 -25.31 21.25
CA GLU A 21 -32.50 -24.91 20.01
C GLU A 21 -32.38 -25.99 18.92
N PRO A 22 -33.33 -26.08 17.96
CA PRO A 22 -33.33 -27.12 16.94
C PRO A 22 -32.02 -27.14 16.14
N TYR A 23 -31.47 -28.35 16.01
CA TYR A 23 -30.16 -28.69 15.44
C TYR A 23 -29.81 -27.99 14.10
N GLU A 24 -30.82 -27.59 13.33
CA GLU A 24 -30.63 -26.85 12.07
C GLU A 24 -30.00 -25.47 12.30
N THR A 25 -30.40 -24.78 13.37
CA THR A 25 -29.92 -23.42 13.67
C THR A 25 -28.50 -23.45 14.23
N GLU A 26 -28.15 -24.47 15.02
CA GLU A 26 -26.79 -24.73 15.52
C GLU A 26 -25.79 -24.93 14.37
N VAL A 27 -26.13 -25.78 13.39
CA VAL A 27 -25.24 -26.09 12.26
C VAL A 27 -25.04 -24.85 11.38
N VAL A 28 -26.10 -24.07 11.16
CA VAL A 28 -26.01 -22.82 10.37
C VAL A 28 -25.14 -21.79 11.08
N LEU A 29 -25.30 -21.58 12.40
CA LEU A 29 -24.48 -20.65 13.17
C LEU A 29 -23.01 -21.10 13.23
N LEU A 30 -22.75 -22.40 13.39
CA LEU A 30 -21.40 -22.96 13.45
C LEU A 30 -20.66 -22.86 12.10
N LEU A 31 -21.39 -22.80 10.98
CA LEU A 31 -20.82 -22.57 9.64
C LEU A 31 -20.72 -21.08 9.28
N LEU A 32 -21.67 -20.26 9.74
CA LEU A 32 -21.75 -18.83 9.43
C LEU A 32 -20.68 -18.02 10.17
N LEU A 33 -20.36 -18.40 11.41
CA LEU A 33 -19.36 -17.71 12.22
C LEU A 33 -17.92 -17.79 11.62
N PRO A 34 -17.38 -18.97 11.24
CA PRO A 34 -16.06 -19.04 10.63
C PRO A 34 -16.02 -18.42 9.22
N THR A 35 -17.09 -18.56 8.44
CA THR A 35 -17.15 -17.93 7.11
C THR A 35 -17.20 -16.40 7.20
N PHE A 36 -17.96 -15.85 8.16
CA PHE A 36 -17.97 -14.42 8.44
C PHE A 36 -16.59 -13.92 8.92
N LEU A 37 -15.92 -14.66 9.80
CA LEU A 37 -14.56 -14.32 10.25
C LEU A 37 -13.55 -14.31 9.10
N ILE A 38 -13.63 -15.28 8.18
CA ILE A 38 -12.78 -15.32 6.97
C ILE A 38 -13.06 -14.12 6.06
N LEU A 39 -14.33 -13.76 5.87
CA LEU A 39 -14.71 -12.60 5.06
C LEU A 39 -14.21 -11.29 5.68
N VAL A 40 -14.35 -11.12 6.99
CA VAL A 40 -13.82 -9.96 7.72
C VAL A 40 -12.30 -9.91 7.61
N TYR A 41 -11.61 -11.03 7.82
CA TYR A 41 -10.16 -11.11 7.67
C TYR A 41 -9.69 -10.76 6.25
N LEU A 42 -10.36 -11.29 5.22
CA LEU A 42 -10.09 -10.96 3.83
C LEU A 42 -10.37 -9.48 3.55
N PHE A 43 -11.45 -8.91 4.08
CA PHE A 43 -11.77 -7.49 3.94
C PHE A 43 -10.69 -6.59 4.55
N PHE A 44 -10.20 -6.92 5.75
CA PHE A 44 -9.09 -6.20 6.38
C PHE A 44 -7.77 -6.37 5.61
N LYS A 45 -7.51 -7.56 5.04
CA LYS A 45 -6.30 -7.81 4.23
C LYS A 45 -6.37 -7.13 2.85
N MET A 46 -7.54 -7.05 2.23
CA MET A 46 -7.79 -6.36 0.95
C MET A 46 -7.82 -4.85 1.09
N ARG A 47 -8.02 -4.32 2.31
CA ARG A 47 -7.78 -2.92 2.60
C ARG A 47 -6.27 -2.67 2.56
N HIS A 48 -5.74 -2.53 1.35
CA HIS A 48 -4.43 -1.93 1.13
C HIS A 48 -4.40 -0.66 1.96
N THR A 49 -3.51 -0.62 2.95
CA THR A 49 -3.17 0.59 3.65
C THR A 49 -2.84 1.61 2.57
N LYS A 50 -3.77 2.51 2.28
CA LYS A 50 -3.44 3.74 1.54
C LYS A 50 -2.42 4.40 2.45
N ARG A 51 -1.12 4.26 2.12
CA ARG A 51 -0.06 4.96 2.83
C ARG A 51 -0.50 6.41 2.87
N ARG A 52 -0.74 6.93 4.07
CA ARG A 52 -0.96 8.37 4.25
C ARG A 52 0.33 9.00 3.72
N SER A 53 0.23 9.61 2.54
CA SER A 53 1.31 10.38 1.95
C SER A 53 1.91 11.26 3.06
N ARG A 54 3.21 11.08 3.32
CA ARG A 54 3.93 11.81 4.37
C ARG A 54 4.16 13.29 4.02
N PHE A 55 3.58 13.76 2.92
CA PHE A 55 3.82 15.05 2.30
C PHE A 55 2.64 16.01 2.50
N PRO A 56 2.89 17.33 2.55
CA PRO A 56 1.84 18.34 2.58
C PRO A 56 0.94 18.22 1.36
N THR A 57 -0.38 18.40 1.53
CA THR A 57 -1.37 18.28 0.44
C THR A 57 -1.04 19.15 -0.77
N LYS A 58 -0.54 20.37 -0.53
CA LYS A 58 -0.13 21.32 -1.57
C LYS A 58 1.04 20.81 -2.43
N ASP A 59 2.00 20.11 -1.82
CA ASP A 59 3.17 19.55 -2.54
C ASP A 59 2.73 18.38 -3.43
N LEU A 60 1.77 17.59 -2.94
CA LEU A 60 1.17 16.49 -3.70
C LEU A 60 0.31 16.99 -4.86
N GLU A 61 -0.49 18.04 -4.67
CA GLU A 61 -1.27 18.68 -5.73
C GLU A 61 -0.37 19.26 -6.82
N PHE A 62 0.68 19.97 -6.42
CA PHE A 62 1.65 20.53 -7.37
C PHE A 62 2.39 19.41 -8.13
N PHE A 63 2.83 18.36 -7.44
CA PHE A 63 3.42 17.19 -8.08
C PHE A 63 2.48 16.55 -9.11
N GLN A 64 1.21 16.35 -8.76
CA GLN A 64 0.21 15.79 -9.68
C GLN A 64 0.01 16.68 -10.90
N LEU A 65 -0.03 18.01 -10.71
CA LEU A 65 -0.19 18.97 -11.79
C LEU A 65 1.01 18.96 -12.74
N VAL A 66 2.24 18.95 -12.21
CA VAL A 66 3.46 18.86 -13.03
C VAL A 66 3.53 17.51 -13.75
N CYS A 67 3.11 16.42 -13.10
CA CYS A 67 3.04 15.11 -13.74
C CYS A 67 2.04 15.08 -14.90
N LEU A 68 0.88 15.72 -14.75
CA LEU A 68 -0.13 15.84 -15.80
C LEU A 68 0.40 16.67 -16.98
N GLN A 69 1.06 17.80 -16.71
CA GLN A 69 1.67 18.63 -17.75
C GLN A 69 2.75 17.88 -18.54
N LYS A 70 3.54 17.03 -17.88
CA LYS A 70 4.57 16.19 -18.52
C LYS A 70 4.00 14.92 -19.17
N GLY A 71 2.68 14.71 -19.15
CA GLY A 71 2.02 13.56 -19.77
C GLY A 71 2.42 12.21 -19.16
N LEU A 72 2.71 12.19 -17.86
CA LEU A 72 3.09 10.96 -17.15
C LEU A 72 1.88 10.06 -16.93
N GLU A 73 2.04 8.78 -17.21
CA GLU A 73 1.00 7.77 -16.99
C GLU A 73 0.76 7.56 -15.49
N GLU A 74 -0.41 7.03 -15.12
CA GLU A 74 -0.73 6.70 -13.72
C GLU A 74 0.32 5.81 -13.07
N PHE A 75 0.80 4.82 -13.81
CA PHE A 75 1.85 3.93 -13.34
C PHE A 75 3.17 4.67 -13.06
N GLU A 76 3.60 5.54 -13.96
CA GLU A 76 4.83 6.35 -13.82
C GLU A 76 4.75 7.28 -12.60
N ARG A 77 3.59 7.90 -12.39
CA ARG A 77 3.29 8.75 -11.23
C ARG A 77 3.41 7.98 -9.92
N ILE A 78 2.87 6.77 -9.87
CA ILE A 78 2.94 5.89 -8.69
C ILE A 78 4.39 5.49 -8.40
N ILE A 79 5.20 5.18 -9.41
CA ILE A 79 6.63 4.87 -9.19
C ILE A 79 7.34 6.06 -8.57
N LEU A 80 7.20 7.25 -9.16
CA LEU A 80 7.88 8.46 -8.69
C LEU A 80 7.50 8.82 -7.27
N LEU A 81 6.20 8.76 -6.96
CA LEU A 81 5.70 9.05 -5.62
C LEU A 81 6.27 8.08 -4.57
N ASN A 82 6.32 6.78 -4.89
CA ASN A 82 6.96 5.79 -4.02
C ASN A 82 8.47 6.05 -3.86
N LEU A 83 9.17 6.41 -4.93
CA LEU A 83 10.61 6.70 -4.86
C LEU A 83 10.90 7.93 -3.99
N VAL A 84 10.14 9.01 -4.16
CA VAL A 84 10.27 10.21 -3.33
C VAL A 84 10.00 9.85 -1.86
N GLU A 85 8.96 9.05 -1.60
CA GLU A 85 8.59 8.64 -0.23
C GLU A 85 9.66 7.77 0.43
N ILE A 86 10.20 6.78 -0.29
CA ILE A 86 11.21 5.86 0.23
C ILE A 86 12.53 6.58 0.52
N PHE A 87 12.97 7.44 -0.39
CA PHE A 87 14.23 8.16 -0.26
C PHE A 87 14.10 9.51 0.47
N GLY A 88 12.89 9.86 0.92
CA GLY A 88 12.63 11.04 1.75
C GLY A 88 12.90 12.37 1.08
N ILE A 89 12.73 12.49 -0.24
CA ILE A 89 13.02 13.73 -0.97
C ILE A 89 11.97 14.78 -0.67
N LYS A 90 12.43 15.97 -0.29
CA LYS A 90 11.58 17.13 -0.03
C LYS A 90 12.20 18.39 -0.64
N PRO A 91 11.44 19.18 -1.40
CA PRO A 91 10.06 18.95 -1.82
C PRO A 91 9.91 17.94 -2.99
N MET A 92 8.76 17.27 -3.07
CA MET A 92 8.55 16.13 -3.98
C MET A 92 8.75 16.48 -5.46
N TYR A 93 8.38 17.69 -5.86
CA TYR A 93 8.51 18.15 -7.24
C TYR A 93 9.95 18.27 -7.75
N GLN A 94 10.96 18.30 -6.85
CA GLN A 94 12.37 18.36 -7.28
C GLN A 94 12.76 17.18 -8.16
N VAL A 95 12.16 16.02 -7.95
CA VAL A 95 12.42 14.82 -8.77
C VAL A 95 11.95 15.00 -10.22
N LEU A 96 10.98 15.89 -10.45
CA LEU A 96 10.43 16.20 -11.78
C LEU A 96 11.15 17.36 -12.49
N LEU A 97 11.81 18.24 -11.73
CA LEU A 97 12.45 19.45 -12.23
C LEU A 97 13.97 19.32 -12.33
N ASP A 98 14.60 18.55 -11.45
CA ASP A 98 16.05 18.41 -11.37
C ASP A 98 16.51 17.00 -11.76
N LYS A 99 17.23 16.92 -12.89
CA LYS A 99 17.77 15.67 -13.42
C LYS A 99 18.80 15.05 -12.49
N THR A 100 19.60 15.86 -11.78
CA THR A 100 20.64 15.35 -10.87
C THR A 100 20.02 14.62 -9.68
N VAL A 101 18.89 15.14 -9.18
CA VAL A 101 18.10 14.52 -8.11
C VAL A 101 17.49 13.21 -8.60
N PHE A 102 16.91 13.20 -9.80
CA PHE A 102 16.36 11.98 -10.42
C PHE A 102 17.44 10.91 -10.66
N GLN A 103 18.62 11.30 -11.13
CA GLN A 103 19.75 10.38 -11.33
C GLN A 103 20.28 9.83 -10.01
N THR A 104 20.39 10.67 -8.98
CA THR A 104 20.81 10.26 -7.64
C THR A 104 19.85 9.23 -7.06
N LEU A 105 18.55 9.46 -7.20
CA LEU A 105 17.51 8.49 -6.83
C LEU A 105 17.65 7.18 -7.58
N THR A 106 17.81 7.24 -8.90
CA THR A 106 17.93 6.06 -9.75
C THR A 106 19.18 5.25 -9.38
N ASN A 107 20.29 5.93 -9.07
CA ASN A 107 21.53 5.30 -8.64
C ASN A 107 21.41 4.69 -7.22
N ARG A 108 20.72 5.36 -6.30
CA ARG A 108 20.43 4.79 -4.97
C ARG A 108 19.54 3.56 -5.09
N LEU A 109 18.54 3.59 -5.96
CA LEU A 109 17.67 2.45 -6.22
C LEU A 109 18.42 1.24 -6.82
N LYS A 110 19.40 1.48 -7.70
CA LYS A 110 20.25 0.41 -8.23
C LYS A 110 21.11 -0.25 -7.14
N LYS A 111 21.48 0.50 -6.10
CA LYS A 111 22.29 0.01 -4.97
C LYS A 111 21.44 -0.67 -3.91
N GLU A 112 20.28 -0.10 -3.61
CA GLU A 112 19.34 -0.57 -2.59
C GLU A 112 17.96 -0.65 -3.21
N ARG A 113 17.49 -1.89 -3.47
CA ARG A 113 16.12 -2.11 -3.95
C ARG A 113 15.20 -2.29 -2.74
N PRO A 114 14.34 -1.30 -2.42
CA PRO A 114 13.41 -1.40 -1.30
C PRO A 114 12.34 -2.46 -1.62
N ALA A 115 11.98 -3.27 -0.61
CA ALA A 115 11.02 -4.36 -0.75
C ALA A 115 9.61 -3.89 -1.14
N ASP A 116 9.27 -2.63 -0.84
CA ASP A 116 7.96 -2.03 -1.09
C ASP A 116 7.81 -1.44 -2.51
N LEU A 117 8.81 -1.58 -3.38
CA LEU A 117 8.75 -1.02 -4.72
C LEU A 117 7.88 -1.89 -5.65
N PRO A 118 6.98 -1.31 -6.47
CA PRO A 118 6.20 -2.09 -7.42
C PRO A 118 7.11 -2.89 -8.38
N PRO A 119 6.73 -4.13 -8.77
CA PRO A 119 7.56 -5.00 -9.60
C PRO A 119 7.88 -4.42 -10.98
N LYS A 120 7.04 -3.50 -11.45
CA LYS A 120 7.21 -2.77 -12.71
C LYS A 120 8.19 -1.59 -12.59
N ALA A 121 8.69 -1.22 -11.41
CA ALA A 121 9.71 -0.17 -11.22
C ALA A 121 11.12 -0.70 -11.52
N ASN A 122 11.30 -1.27 -12.71
CA ASN A 122 12.58 -1.81 -13.17
C ASN A 122 13.46 -0.70 -13.76
N ALA A 123 14.77 -0.94 -13.82
CA ALA A 123 15.75 0.02 -14.32
C ALA A 123 15.43 0.55 -15.73
N GLU A 124 14.89 -0.31 -16.61
CA GLU A 124 14.47 0.08 -17.96
C GLU A 124 13.33 1.10 -17.96
N ASN A 125 12.34 0.91 -17.09
CA ASN A 125 11.21 1.83 -16.98
C ASN A 125 11.65 3.17 -16.38
N LEU A 126 12.63 3.17 -15.47
CA LEU A 126 13.23 4.40 -14.95
C LEU A 126 14.07 5.14 -15.98
N LEU A 127 14.76 4.42 -16.87
CA LEU A 127 15.46 5.02 -18.00
C LEU A 127 14.49 5.65 -19.00
N LYS A 128 13.39 4.96 -19.33
CA LYS A 128 12.32 5.52 -20.19
C LYS A 128 11.70 6.75 -19.55
N LEU A 129 11.41 6.69 -18.25
CA LEU A 129 10.88 7.79 -17.47
C LEU A 129 11.83 8.99 -17.44
N GLY A 130 13.13 8.76 -17.25
CA GLY A 130 14.14 9.82 -17.29
C GLY A 130 14.20 10.53 -18.64
N LYS A 131 14.14 9.77 -19.75
CA LYS A 131 14.08 10.33 -21.12
C LYS A 131 12.81 11.15 -21.36
N LYS A 132 11.68 10.72 -20.80
CA LYS A 132 10.39 11.41 -20.91
C LYS A 132 10.34 12.69 -20.05
N LEU A 133 10.94 12.66 -18.87
CA LEU A 133 10.97 13.80 -17.95
C LEU A 133 11.95 14.90 -18.40
N PHE A 134 13.08 14.52 -19.00
CA PHE A 134 14.19 15.39 -19.37
C PHE A 134 14.65 15.21 -20.84
N PRO A 135 13.78 15.51 -21.83
CA PRO A 135 14.12 15.31 -23.24
C PRO A 135 15.29 16.19 -23.72
N ASN A 136 15.41 17.42 -23.21
CA ASN A 136 16.36 18.42 -23.70
C ASN A 136 17.76 18.39 -23.06
N GLU A 137 17.96 17.56 -22.03
CA GLU A 137 19.26 17.42 -21.35
C GLU A 137 19.95 16.11 -21.70
N SER A 138 19.48 15.42 -22.74
CA SER A 138 20.04 14.14 -23.23
C SER A 138 21.13 14.34 -24.29
N ALA A 139 21.75 15.52 -24.33
CA ALA A 139 22.84 15.88 -25.23
C ALA A 139 24.16 15.97 -24.45
#